data_AF-A0A7S3E580-F1
#
_entry.id   AF-A0A7S3E580-F1
#
_cell.length_a   1.000
_cell.length_b   1.000
_cell.length_c   1.000
_cell.angle_alpha   90.00
_cell.angle_beta   90.00
_cell.angle_gamma   90.00
#
_symmetry.space_group_name_H-M   'P 1'
#
loop_
_entity.id
_entity.type
_entity.pdbx_description
1 polymer ?
#
loop_
_entity_poly.entity_id
_entity_poly.type
_entity_poly.pdbx_seq_one_letter_code
_entity_poly.pdbx_strand_id
1 'polypeptide(L)'
;PNPSGEKAGPPPAVKKILSLFGSGREEDRMVGYLSMLKFGPKLLKYLPGQKVRHLRNWLNVYSYWNQAGVDNVTSMFALVINEYIGREEGGKTGPETAKAALLEAKPVTEMPNQGCVHPDTARVFASPADYLDWYNASGPLAAESRSGVAPKVGILLYRKHVLTEQQYIPQLIRCFEQDGLVPVPIFINGVEAHTVVRDLLTTKSESEADRKRLKRGFAEVDAIVSTIGFPLVGGPAGSVEAGRQSDVSREILEAKNVPYVVAAPLLIQ
;
A
#
# COMPACT_ATOMS: atom_id res chain seq x y z
N PRO A 1 -3.25 33.76 -25.50
CA PRO A 1 -3.58 33.05 -26.77
C PRO A 1 -2.35 33.02 -27.67
N ASN A 2 -1.87 31.83 -28.05
CA ASN A 2 -0.81 31.69 -29.05
C ASN A 2 -1.43 31.85 -30.46
N PRO A 3 -0.71 32.38 -31.47
CA PRO A 3 -1.28 32.81 -32.75
C PRO A 3 -1.55 31.68 -33.76
N SER A 4 -1.46 30.42 -33.35
CA SER A 4 -1.74 29.26 -34.19
C SER A 4 -2.86 28.50 -33.50
N GLY A 5 -4.04 28.42 -34.12
CA GLY A 5 -5.28 27.84 -33.57
C GLY A 5 -5.25 26.33 -33.30
N GLU A 6 -4.11 25.77 -32.93
CA GLU A 6 -4.01 24.41 -32.42
C GLU A 6 -4.36 24.39 -30.94
N LYS A 7 -5.31 23.53 -30.58
CA LYS A 7 -5.64 23.25 -29.18
C LYS A 7 -4.35 22.83 -28.47
N ALA A 8 -3.93 23.59 -27.46
CA ALA A 8 -2.78 23.24 -26.64
C ALA A 8 -2.93 21.78 -26.18
N GLY A 9 -2.01 20.93 -26.64
CA GLY A 9 -2.06 19.50 -26.34
C GLY A 9 -2.01 19.24 -24.83
N PRO A 10 -2.34 18.02 -24.38
CA PRO A 10 -2.36 17.70 -22.96
C PRO A 10 -1.02 18.06 -22.29
N PRO A 11 -1.02 18.57 -21.04
CA PRO A 11 0.20 18.89 -20.32
C PRO A 11 1.19 17.71 -20.31
N PRO A 12 2.52 17.95 -20.20
CA PRO A 12 3.54 16.90 -20.29
C PRO A 12 3.30 15.70 -19.36
N ALA A 13 2.81 15.95 -18.14
CA ALA A 13 2.43 14.90 -17.19
C ALA A 13 1.30 14.00 -17.70
N VAL A 14 0.32 14.56 -18.42
CA VAL A 14 -0.79 13.81 -19.03
C VAL A 14 -0.30 12.96 -20.19
N LYS A 15 0.56 13.51 -21.06
CA LYS A 15 1.15 12.76 -22.17
C LYS A 15 1.95 11.55 -21.67
N LYS A 16 2.71 11.73 -20.58
CA LYS A 16 3.46 10.64 -19.94
C LYS A 16 2.54 9.55 -19.39
N ILE A 17 1.46 9.91 -18.70
CA ILE A 17 0.47 8.95 -18.20
C ILE A 17 -0.20 8.20 -19.37
N LEU A 18 -0.63 8.91 -20.42
CA LEU A 18 -1.25 8.31 -21.61
C LEU A 18 -0.30 7.33 -22.33
N SER A 19 1.00 7.62 -22.37
CA SER A 19 1.99 6.71 -22.99
C SER A 19 2.14 5.38 -22.25
N LEU A 20 1.92 5.36 -20.93
CA LEU A 20 2.01 4.13 -20.12
C LEU A 20 0.86 3.15 -20.41
N PHE A 21 -0.31 3.63 -20.84
CA PHE A 21 -1.41 2.78 -21.28
C PHE A 21 -1.15 2.07 -22.62
N GLY A 22 -0.26 2.61 -23.45
CA GLY A 22 0.14 2.00 -24.73
C GLY A 22 1.29 1.00 -24.62
N SER A 23 1.88 0.82 -23.43
CA SER A 23 2.98 -0.12 -23.19
C SER A 23 2.53 -1.57 -23.39
N GLY A 24 3.42 -2.43 -23.89
CA GLY A 24 3.20 -3.88 -23.97
C GLY A 24 3.50 -4.63 -22.66
N ARG A 25 4.10 -3.96 -21.65
CA ARG A 25 4.45 -4.56 -20.36
C ARG A 25 3.32 -4.35 -19.35
N GLU A 26 2.96 -5.42 -18.66
CA GLU A 26 1.84 -5.42 -17.70
C GLU A 26 2.10 -4.50 -16.49
N GLU A 27 3.34 -4.48 -15.99
CA GLU A 27 3.78 -3.59 -14.91
C GLU A 27 3.58 -2.10 -15.24
N ASP A 28 3.96 -1.69 -16.46
CA ASP A 28 3.82 -0.29 -16.92
C ASP A 28 2.35 0.11 -17.07
N ARG A 29 1.48 -0.81 -17.51
CA ARG A 29 0.03 -0.57 -17.61
C ARG A 29 -0.59 -0.41 -16.22
N MET A 30 -0.17 -1.20 -15.24
CA MET A 30 -0.58 -1.02 -13.85
C MET A 30 -0.13 0.33 -13.29
N VAL A 31 1.12 0.72 -13.53
CA VAL A 31 1.64 2.05 -13.13
C VAL A 31 0.87 3.18 -13.83
N GLY A 32 0.53 3.02 -15.11
CA GLY A 32 -0.30 3.94 -15.88
C GLY A 32 -1.71 4.10 -15.29
N TYR A 33 -2.37 2.98 -14.98
CA TYR A 33 -3.67 2.95 -14.33
C TYR A 33 -3.64 3.63 -12.95
N LEU A 34 -2.71 3.26 -12.09
CA LEU A 34 -2.53 3.87 -10.77
C LEU A 34 -2.24 5.38 -10.85
N SER A 35 -1.44 5.80 -11.83
CA SER A 35 -1.15 7.21 -12.07
C SER A 35 -2.39 7.98 -12.55
N MET A 36 -3.22 7.38 -13.41
CA MET A 36 -4.50 7.96 -13.81
C MET A 36 -5.45 8.10 -12.62
N LEU A 37 -5.49 7.12 -11.73
CA LEU A 37 -6.33 7.18 -10.52
C LEU A 37 -5.86 8.30 -9.58
N LYS A 38 -4.55 8.44 -9.39
CA LYS A 38 -3.96 9.46 -8.49
C LYS A 38 -4.04 10.88 -9.05
N PHE A 39 -3.80 11.07 -10.34
CA PHE A 39 -3.67 12.41 -10.95
C PHE A 39 -4.87 12.81 -11.82
N GLY A 40 -5.69 11.85 -12.25
CA GLY A 40 -6.87 12.07 -13.08
C GLY A 40 -7.83 13.10 -12.49
N PRO A 41 -8.23 13.03 -11.20
CA PRO A 41 -9.14 14.02 -10.62
C PRO A 41 -8.62 15.46 -10.70
N LYS A 42 -7.31 15.65 -10.47
CA LYS A 42 -6.66 16.97 -10.51
C LYS A 42 -6.61 17.56 -11.92
N LEU A 43 -6.45 16.69 -12.92
CA LEU A 43 -6.40 17.05 -14.33
C LEU A 43 -7.78 17.39 -14.89
N LEU A 44 -8.80 16.62 -14.50
CA LEU A 44 -10.16 16.79 -15.00
C LEU A 44 -10.88 18.03 -14.43
N LYS A 45 -10.38 18.66 -13.35
CA LYS A 45 -11.00 19.88 -12.80
C LYS A 45 -11.01 21.06 -13.77
N TYR A 46 -10.12 21.06 -14.76
CA TYR A 46 -9.96 22.13 -15.75
C TYR A 46 -10.78 21.92 -17.03
N LEU A 47 -11.48 20.79 -17.15
CA LEU A 47 -12.25 20.43 -18.34
C LEU A 47 -13.76 20.59 -18.05
N PRO A 48 -14.49 21.44 -18.78
CA PRO A 48 -15.94 21.61 -18.59
C PRO A 48 -16.74 20.47 -19.22
N GLY A 49 -17.91 20.15 -18.64
CA GLY A 49 -18.88 19.22 -19.20
C GLY A 49 -19.37 18.14 -18.22
N GLN A 50 -20.62 17.70 -18.37
CA GLN A 50 -21.24 16.71 -17.48
C GLN A 50 -20.52 15.34 -17.49
N LYS A 51 -20.06 14.85 -18.65
CA LYS A 51 -19.31 13.59 -18.75
C LYS A 51 -17.98 13.63 -17.97
N VAL A 52 -17.30 14.77 -18.02
CA VAL A 52 -16.04 15.00 -17.28
C VAL A 52 -16.31 15.04 -15.77
N ARG A 53 -17.41 15.67 -15.34
CA ARG A 53 -17.85 15.69 -13.93
C ARG A 53 -18.03 14.26 -13.39
N HIS A 54 -18.78 13.41 -14.10
CA HIS A 54 -19.03 12.03 -13.64
C HIS A 54 -17.75 11.19 -13.61
N LEU A 55 -16.87 11.33 -14.61
CA LEU A 55 -15.57 10.66 -14.60
C LEU A 55 -14.70 11.12 -13.41
N ARG A 56 -14.67 12.42 -13.12
CA ARG A 56 -13.96 12.97 -11.96
C ARG A 56 -14.52 12.42 -10.64
N ASN A 57 -15.84 12.37 -10.51
CA ASN A 57 -16.50 11.84 -9.32
C ASN A 57 -16.21 10.34 -9.16
N TRP A 58 -16.25 9.57 -10.24
CA TRP A 58 -15.85 8.15 -10.24
C TRP A 58 -14.40 7.95 -9.79
N LEU A 59 -13.46 8.74 -10.31
CA LEU A 59 -12.05 8.67 -9.89
C LEU A 59 -11.85 9.03 -8.41
N ASN A 60 -12.60 10.01 -7.89
CA ASN A 60 -12.56 10.38 -6.47
C ASN A 60 -13.11 9.26 -5.58
N VAL A 61 -14.29 8.71 -5.92
CA VAL A 61 -14.90 7.57 -5.22
C VAL A 61 -13.94 6.38 -5.21
N TYR A 62 -13.38 6.05 -6.37
CA TYR A 62 -12.39 4.99 -6.50
C TYR A 62 -11.16 5.25 -5.61
N SER A 63 -10.69 6.49 -5.52
CA SER A 63 -9.53 6.84 -4.68
C SER A 63 -9.81 6.62 -3.19
N TYR A 64 -10.97 7.06 -2.67
CA TYR A 64 -11.35 6.78 -1.29
C TYR A 64 -11.47 5.27 -1.03
N TRP A 65 -12.14 4.55 -1.93
CA TRP A 65 -12.33 3.11 -1.79
C TRP A 65 -10.99 2.36 -1.71
N ASN A 66 -10.01 2.72 -2.54
CA ASN A 66 -8.71 2.05 -2.59
C ASN A 66 -7.80 2.36 -1.40
N GLN A 67 -7.96 3.52 -0.78
CA GLN A 67 -7.23 3.82 0.45
C GLN A 67 -7.87 3.18 1.68
N ALA A 68 -9.10 2.66 1.58
CA ALA A 68 -9.85 2.00 2.65
C ALA A 68 -9.89 2.82 3.97
N GLY A 69 -10.37 2.24 5.06
CA GLY A 69 -10.50 2.93 6.34
C GLY A 69 -11.81 3.72 6.48
N VAL A 70 -12.29 3.81 7.71
CA VAL A 70 -13.62 4.36 8.03
C VAL A 70 -13.77 5.82 7.59
N ASP A 71 -12.74 6.65 7.80
CA ASP A 71 -12.75 8.07 7.42
C ASP A 71 -12.85 8.28 5.91
N ASN A 72 -12.10 7.48 5.14
CA ASN A 72 -12.15 7.54 3.68
C ASN A 72 -13.51 7.05 3.16
N VAL A 73 -14.06 5.96 3.72
CA VAL A 73 -15.40 5.46 3.35
C VAL A 73 -16.50 6.46 3.70
N THR A 74 -16.41 7.11 4.86
CA THR A 74 -17.35 8.16 5.27
C THR A 74 -17.29 9.35 4.32
N SER A 75 -16.08 9.81 4.00
CA SER A 75 -15.87 10.92 3.04
C SER A 75 -16.30 10.55 1.62
N MET A 76 -16.16 9.28 1.23
CA MET A 76 -16.67 8.75 -0.04
C MET A 76 -18.20 8.87 -0.11
N PHE A 77 -18.92 8.45 0.93
CA PHE A 77 -20.38 8.57 0.97
C PHE A 77 -20.82 10.04 0.98
N ALA A 78 -20.15 10.90 1.76
CA ALA A 78 -20.41 12.34 1.75
C ALA A 78 -20.25 12.94 0.34
N LEU A 79 -19.20 12.56 -0.38
CA LEU A 79 -18.99 12.97 -1.78
C LEU A 79 -20.13 12.52 -2.69
N VAL A 80 -20.55 11.25 -2.61
CA VAL A 80 -21.63 10.71 -3.45
C VAL A 80 -22.95 11.41 -3.16
N ILE A 81 -23.29 11.58 -1.87
CA ILE A 81 -24.52 12.27 -1.44
C ILE A 81 -24.53 13.71 -1.96
N ASN A 82 -23.45 14.47 -1.74
CA ASN A 82 -23.37 15.86 -2.17
C ASN A 82 -23.47 16.03 -3.70
N GLU A 83 -22.90 15.12 -4.47
CA GLU A 83 -22.83 15.24 -5.94
C GLU A 83 -24.05 14.69 -6.67
N TYR A 84 -24.75 13.71 -6.11
CA TYR A 84 -25.82 12.98 -6.80
C TYR A 84 -27.18 12.98 -6.10
N ILE A 85 -27.24 13.28 -4.79
CA ILE A 85 -28.49 13.30 -4.02
C ILE A 85 -28.84 14.73 -3.61
N GLY A 86 -27.87 15.47 -3.07
CA GLY A 86 -28.04 16.86 -2.62
C GLY A 86 -28.04 17.90 -3.76
N ARG A 87 -27.90 17.47 -5.01
CA ARG A 87 -27.94 18.32 -6.21
C ARG A 87 -28.83 17.67 -7.25
N GLU A 88 -30.06 18.15 -7.42
CA GLU A 88 -30.93 17.70 -8.52
C GLU A 88 -30.26 17.96 -9.88
N GLU A 89 -30.46 17.03 -10.81
CA GLU A 89 -30.07 17.19 -12.20
C GLU A 89 -30.71 18.45 -12.81
N GLY A 90 -29.87 19.37 -13.30
CA GLY A 90 -30.34 20.56 -14.02
C GLY A 90 -30.31 21.88 -13.24
N GLY A 91 -29.81 21.91 -12.00
CA GLY A 91 -29.52 23.16 -11.30
C GLY A 91 -30.73 24.03 -10.97
N LYS A 92 -31.95 23.46 -11.01
CA LYS A 92 -33.15 24.10 -10.50
C LYS A 92 -33.43 23.51 -9.12
N THR A 93 -33.39 24.35 -8.10
CA THR A 93 -33.81 24.02 -6.75
C THR A 93 -35.33 23.76 -6.76
N GLY A 94 -35.75 22.49 -6.63
CA GLY A 94 -37.09 22.14 -6.18
C GLY A 94 -37.33 22.63 -4.73
N PRO A 95 -38.60 22.83 -4.33
CA PRO A 95 -38.95 23.57 -3.12
C PRO A 95 -38.58 22.82 -1.83
N GLU A 96 -37.85 23.52 -0.96
CA GLU A 96 -37.68 23.36 0.49
C GLU A 96 -37.13 22.06 1.11
N THR A 97 -37.08 20.92 0.43
CA THR A 97 -36.46 19.72 1.02
C THR A 97 -34.97 19.63 0.72
N ALA A 98 -34.19 19.98 1.75
CA ALA A 98 -32.75 19.80 1.89
C ALA A 98 -31.85 20.77 1.12
N LYS A 99 -31.86 22.03 1.56
CA LYS A 99 -30.59 22.73 1.85
C LYS A 99 -29.89 22.03 3.03
N ALA A 100 -29.72 20.70 2.97
CA ALA A 100 -28.90 19.98 3.91
C ALA A 100 -27.50 20.55 3.73
N ALA A 101 -26.89 21.03 4.81
CA ALA A 101 -25.51 21.47 4.79
C ALA A 101 -24.69 20.40 4.06
N LEU A 102 -23.91 20.81 3.05
CA LEU A 102 -23.05 19.88 2.31
C LEU A 102 -22.27 19.06 3.34
N LEU A 103 -22.38 17.74 3.25
CA LEU A 103 -21.65 16.86 4.15
C LEU A 103 -20.16 17.11 3.94
N GLU A 104 -19.40 17.23 5.03
CA GLU A 104 -17.96 17.44 4.93
C GLU A 104 -17.31 16.19 4.34
N ALA A 105 -16.68 16.34 3.18
CA ALA A 105 -15.84 15.30 2.58
C ALA A 105 -14.37 15.70 2.76
N LYS A 106 -13.67 15.04 3.68
CA LYS A 106 -12.24 15.27 3.92
C LYS A 106 -11.42 14.70 2.77
N PRO A 107 -10.26 15.28 2.41
CA PRO A 107 -9.38 14.72 1.39
C PRO A 107 -9.03 13.25 1.70
N VAL A 108 -8.79 12.46 0.64
CA VAL A 108 -8.36 11.07 0.77
C VAL A 108 -7.10 11.01 1.64
N THR A 109 -7.19 10.28 2.75
CA THR A 109 -6.03 9.95 3.58
C THR A 109 -5.26 8.83 2.89
N GLU A 110 -4.07 9.14 2.35
CA GLU A 110 -3.20 8.17 1.70
C GLU A 110 -2.38 7.40 2.75
N MET A 111 -2.44 6.07 2.71
CA MET A 111 -1.45 5.23 3.40
C MET A 111 -0.42 4.74 2.39
N PRO A 112 0.87 4.66 2.74
CA PRO A 112 1.88 4.08 1.86
C PRO A 112 1.50 2.67 1.36
N ASN A 113 2.03 2.27 0.20
CA ASN A 113 1.83 0.92 -0.34
C ASN A 113 2.57 -0.16 0.45
N GLN A 114 3.63 0.24 1.15
CA GLN A 114 4.42 -0.59 2.04
C GLN A 114 4.98 0.25 3.18
N GLY A 115 5.32 -0.40 4.28
CA GLY A 115 5.92 0.23 5.45
C GLY A 115 5.86 -0.69 6.65
N CYS A 116 6.14 -0.15 7.84
CA CYS A 116 5.97 -0.88 9.10
C CYS A 116 5.00 -0.14 10.03
N VAL A 117 4.41 -0.87 10.97
CA VAL A 117 3.45 -0.35 11.95
C VAL A 117 3.69 -0.97 13.32
N HIS A 118 3.29 -0.30 14.41
CA HIS A 118 3.31 -0.88 15.75
C HIS A 118 2.07 -0.46 16.53
N PRO A 119 1.49 -1.31 17.41
CA PRO A 119 0.37 -0.91 18.26
C PRO A 119 0.66 0.27 19.21
N ASP A 120 1.93 0.50 19.56
CA ASP A 120 2.33 1.58 20.50
C ASP A 120 2.47 2.96 19.84
N THR A 121 2.26 3.08 18.54
CA THR A 121 2.37 4.36 17.85
C THR A 121 1.47 4.44 16.62
N ALA A 122 0.87 5.61 16.40
CA ALA A 122 0.13 5.88 15.17
C ALA A 122 1.05 6.12 13.95
N ARG A 123 2.38 6.17 14.16
CA ARG A 123 3.35 6.41 13.09
C ARG A 123 3.43 5.19 12.17
N VAL A 124 3.31 5.45 10.87
CA VAL A 124 3.70 4.50 9.81
C VAL A 124 5.17 4.74 9.46
N PHE A 125 5.99 3.70 9.56
CA PHE A 125 7.42 3.77 9.26
C PHE A 125 7.67 3.47 7.78
N ALA A 126 8.59 4.21 7.17
CA ALA A 126 8.84 4.10 5.73
C ALA A 126 9.63 2.85 5.34
N SER A 127 10.37 2.26 6.30
CA SER A 127 11.22 1.09 6.06
C SER A 127 11.45 0.27 7.34
N PRO A 128 11.88 -1.00 7.22
CA PRO A 128 12.27 -1.82 8.38
C PRO A 128 13.36 -1.18 9.26
N ALA A 129 14.35 -0.50 8.67
CA ALA A 129 15.37 0.21 9.43
C ALA A 129 14.79 1.36 10.26
N ASP A 130 13.93 2.19 9.65
CA ASP A 130 13.27 3.32 10.33
C ASP A 130 12.38 2.83 11.50
N TYR A 131 11.72 1.69 11.32
CA TYR A 131 11.00 1.02 12.39
C TYR A 131 11.93 0.54 13.51
N LEU A 132 13.04 -0.13 13.17
CA LEU A 132 13.99 -0.63 14.16
C LEU A 132 14.69 0.50 14.92
N ASP A 133 14.94 1.66 14.30
CA ASP A 133 15.48 2.83 14.99
C ASP A 133 14.54 3.30 16.09
N TRP A 134 13.24 3.38 15.81
CA TRP A 134 12.22 3.70 16.80
C TRP A 134 12.05 2.60 17.85
N TYR A 135 12.03 1.33 17.43
CA TYR A 135 11.88 0.19 18.33
C TYR A 135 13.06 0.08 19.30
N ASN A 136 14.29 0.32 18.82
CA ASN A 136 15.48 0.40 19.65
C ASN A 136 15.46 1.58 20.61
N ALA A 137 14.70 2.64 20.34
CA ALA A 137 14.60 3.79 21.23
C ALA A 137 13.52 3.62 22.31
N SER A 138 12.40 2.98 21.97
CA SER A 138 11.17 3.03 22.79
C SER A 138 10.30 1.78 22.75
N GLY A 139 10.69 0.74 22.00
CA GLY A 139 9.95 -0.51 21.90
C GLY A 139 10.00 -1.34 23.19
N PRO A 140 9.06 -2.28 23.39
CA PRO A 140 8.98 -3.10 24.60
C PRO A 140 10.24 -3.92 24.89
N LEU A 141 10.93 -4.39 23.85
CA LEU A 141 12.21 -5.11 23.96
C LEU A 141 13.41 -4.25 23.49
N ALA A 142 13.37 -2.94 23.72
CA ALA A 142 14.39 -2.02 23.21
C ALA A 142 15.81 -2.37 23.71
N ALA A 143 15.95 -2.80 24.97
CA ALA A 143 17.26 -3.12 25.55
C ALA A 143 17.86 -4.39 24.91
N GLU A 144 17.04 -5.41 24.76
CA GLU A 144 17.37 -6.72 24.18
C GLU A 144 17.61 -6.63 22.67
N SER A 145 16.85 -5.78 21.99
CA SER A 145 17.03 -5.47 20.57
C SER A 145 18.37 -4.76 20.31
N ARG A 146 18.73 -3.78 21.15
CA ARG A 146 20.01 -3.06 21.04
C ARG A 146 21.22 -3.94 21.38
N SER A 147 21.10 -4.82 22.37
CA SER A 147 22.17 -5.75 22.74
C SER A 147 22.34 -6.89 21.73
N GLY A 148 21.37 -7.07 20.82
CA GLY A 148 21.36 -8.14 19.82
C GLY A 148 21.08 -9.52 20.41
N VAL A 149 20.57 -9.57 21.65
CA VAL A 149 20.24 -10.82 22.35
C VAL A 149 18.91 -11.38 21.88
N ALA A 150 17.93 -10.52 21.63
CA ALA A 150 16.62 -10.93 21.14
C ALA A 150 16.64 -11.13 19.61
N PRO A 151 16.22 -12.32 19.10
CA PRO A 151 16.09 -12.56 17.67
C PRO A 151 15.07 -11.62 17.01
N LYS A 152 15.37 -11.17 15.80
CA LYS A 152 14.48 -10.30 15.02
C LYS A 152 13.67 -11.12 14.02
N VAL A 153 12.37 -10.92 14.00
CA VAL A 153 11.48 -11.68 13.11
C VAL A 153 10.76 -10.74 12.14
N GLY A 154 11.04 -10.88 10.85
CA GLY A 154 10.30 -10.19 9.80
C GLY A 154 8.90 -10.75 9.67
N ILE A 155 7.86 -9.93 9.87
CA ILE A 155 6.46 -10.37 9.78
C ILE A 155 5.81 -9.67 8.58
N LEU A 156 5.48 -10.42 7.53
CA LEU A 156 4.81 -9.88 6.35
C LEU A 156 3.30 -9.81 6.60
N LEU A 157 2.75 -8.60 6.55
CA LEU A 157 1.35 -8.27 6.81
C LEU A 157 0.63 -7.81 5.54
N TYR A 158 -0.63 -8.19 5.39
CA TYR A 158 -1.44 -7.71 4.27
C TYR A 158 -1.90 -6.27 4.55
N ARG A 159 -1.53 -5.31 3.68
CA ARG A 159 -1.85 -3.87 3.83
C ARG A 159 -3.33 -3.64 4.08
N LYS A 160 -4.20 -4.39 3.40
CA LYS A 160 -5.65 -4.26 3.58
C LYS A 160 -6.04 -4.54 5.03
N HIS A 161 -5.43 -5.53 5.69
CA HIS A 161 -5.74 -5.86 7.09
C HIS A 161 -5.20 -4.81 8.07
N VAL A 162 -4.07 -4.16 7.76
CA VAL A 162 -3.59 -3.03 8.54
C VAL A 162 -4.55 -1.85 8.41
N LEU A 163 -4.98 -1.54 7.19
CA LEU A 163 -5.92 -0.45 6.89
C LEU A 163 -7.30 -0.64 7.53
N THR A 164 -7.75 -1.88 7.66
CA THR A 164 -9.01 -2.23 8.33
C THR A 164 -8.81 -2.64 9.78
N GLU A 165 -7.66 -2.30 10.38
CA GLU A 165 -7.35 -2.45 11.81
C GLU A 165 -7.69 -3.83 12.37
N GLN A 166 -7.33 -4.88 11.62
CA GLN A 166 -7.63 -6.26 12.02
C GLN A 166 -6.94 -6.60 13.34
N GLN A 167 -7.73 -7.09 14.30
CA GLN A 167 -7.31 -7.28 15.70
C GLN A 167 -6.18 -8.30 15.87
N TYR A 168 -6.04 -9.25 14.95
CA TYR A 168 -4.97 -10.23 15.03
C TYR A 168 -3.58 -9.59 14.85
N ILE A 169 -3.46 -8.44 14.20
CA ILE A 169 -2.16 -7.80 13.94
C ILE A 169 -1.51 -7.31 15.23
N PRO A 170 -2.15 -6.47 16.06
CA PRO A 170 -1.56 -6.08 17.35
C PRO A 170 -1.37 -7.28 18.26
N GLN A 171 -2.30 -8.25 18.27
CA GLN A 171 -2.16 -9.48 19.06
C GLN A 171 -0.92 -10.29 18.65
N LEU A 172 -0.70 -10.48 17.35
CA LEU A 172 0.46 -11.18 16.81
C LEU A 172 1.75 -10.48 17.24
N ILE A 173 1.84 -9.16 17.03
CA ILE A 173 3.02 -8.37 17.44
C ILE A 173 3.30 -8.57 18.94
N ARG A 174 2.27 -8.49 19.80
CA ARG A 174 2.44 -8.71 21.24
C ARG A 174 2.88 -10.11 21.60
N CYS A 175 2.41 -11.15 20.91
CA CYS A 175 2.86 -12.52 21.16
C CYS A 175 4.37 -12.65 20.90
N PHE A 176 4.89 -12.08 19.82
CA PHE A 176 6.33 -12.07 19.56
C PHE A 176 7.11 -11.37 20.68
N GLU A 177 6.65 -10.19 21.11
CA GLU A 177 7.30 -9.45 22.19
C GLU A 177 7.29 -10.21 23.52
N GLN A 178 6.17 -10.86 23.86
CA GLN A 178 6.03 -11.66 25.08
C GLN A 178 6.95 -12.89 25.08
N ASP A 179 7.21 -13.46 23.91
CA ASP A 179 8.14 -14.57 23.70
C ASP A 179 9.60 -14.10 23.56
N GLY A 180 9.89 -12.82 23.78
CA GLY A 180 11.24 -12.27 23.72
C GLY A 180 11.81 -12.11 22.30
N LEU A 181 10.94 -12.09 21.29
CA LEU A 181 11.29 -11.89 19.89
C LEU A 181 10.99 -10.44 19.48
N VAL A 182 11.90 -9.81 18.74
CA VAL A 182 11.70 -8.45 18.22
C VAL A 182 10.91 -8.53 16.92
N PRO A 183 9.62 -8.12 16.88
CA PRO A 183 8.84 -8.16 15.66
C PRO A 183 9.28 -7.04 14.72
N VAL A 184 9.39 -7.33 13.42
CA VAL A 184 9.58 -6.37 12.33
C VAL A 184 8.38 -6.47 11.38
N PRO A 185 7.24 -5.85 11.72
CA PRO A 185 5.97 -5.97 11.01
C PRO A 185 5.94 -5.11 9.75
N ILE A 186 6.06 -5.74 8.59
CA ILE A 186 6.13 -5.08 7.28
C ILE A 186 4.85 -5.34 6.52
N PHE A 187 4.07 -4.31 6.25
CA PHE A 187 2.86 -4.44 5.43
C PHE A 187 3.14 -4.19 3.95
N ILE A 188 2.42 -4.92 3.09
CA ILE A 188 2.51 -4.85 1.62
C ILE A 188 1.15 -5.05 0.95
N ASN A 189 1.01 -4.68 -0.33
CA ASN A 189 -0.21 -4.96 -1.10
C ASN A 189 -0.39 -6.45 -1.46
N GLY A 190 0.57 -7.31 -1.16
CA GLY A 190 0.45 -8.76 -1.20
C GLY A 190 1.25 -9.45 -2.31
N VAL A 191 1.48 -8.81 -3.46
CA VAL A 191 2.25 -9.42 -4.58
C VAL A 191 3.75 -9.12 -4.48
N GLU A 192 4.12 -8.16 -3.65
CA GLU A 192 5.48 -7.64 -3.52
C GLU A 192 6.34 -8.38 -2.48
N ALA A 193 5.82 -9.47 -1.89
CA ALA A 193 6.47 -10.19 -0.77
C ALA A 193 7.92 -10.58 -1.10
N HIS A 194 8.14 -11.19 -2.26
CA HIS A 194 9.48 -11.52 -2.75
C HIS A 194 10.42 -10.31 -2.81
N THR A 195 9.94 -9.13 -3.24
CA THR A 195 10.78 -7.93 -3.31
C THR A 195 11.14 -7.41 -1.92
N VAL A 196 10.23 -7.50 -0.95
CA VAL A 196 10.51 -7.11 0.44
C VAL A 196 11.51 -8.05 1.07
N VAL A 197 11.28 -9.37 0.95
CA VAL A 197 12.21 -10.37 1.48
C VAL A 197 13.59 -10.21 0.84
N ARG A 198 13.66 -10.11 -0.49
CA ARG A 198 14.93 -9.98 -1.21
C ARG A 198 15.66 -8.68 -0.90
N ASP A 199 14.98 -7.53 -0.97
CA ASP A 199 15.62 -6.22 -1.04
C ASP A 199 15.64 -5.45 0.30
N LEU A 200 14.72 -5.73 1.23
CA LEU A 200 14.54 -4.97 2.48
C LEU A 200 14.80 -5.80 3.73
N LEU A 201 15.01 -7.11 3.59
CA LEU A 201 15.46 -7.97 4.66
C LEU A 201 16.83 -8.51 4.31
N THR A 202 17.69 -8.67 5.31
CA THR A 202 18.95 -9.39 5.18
C THR A 202 19.12 -10.39 6.31
N THR A 203 20.02 -11.35 6.14
CA THR A 203 20.37 -12.31 7.20
C THR A 203 21.87 -12.46 7.32
N LYS A 204 22.32 -13.12 8.39
CA LYS A 204 23.75 -13.43 8.62
C LYS A 204 24.34 -14.42 7.60
N SER A 205 23.49 -15.17 6.89
CA SER A 205 23.94 -16.18 5.92
C SER A 205 24.20 -15.61 4.52
N GLU A 206 23.66 -14.43 4.21
CA GLU A 206 23.82 -13.83 2.89
C GLU A 206 25.26 -13.38 2.62
N SER A 207 25.70 -13.54 1.36
CA SER A 207 27.03 -13.13 0.95
C SER A 207 27.14 -11.60 0.85
N GLU A 208 28.38 -11.09 0.83
CA GLU A 208 28.64 -9.67 0.58
C GLU A 208 28.09 -9.20 -0.78
N ALA A 209 28.03 -10.09 -1.79
CA ALA A 209 27.45 -9.79 -3.09
C ALA A 209 25.93 -9.63 -3.03
N ASP A 210 25.25 -10.43 -2.21
CA ASP A 210 23.81 -10.35 -1.98
C ASP A 210 23.47 -9.06 -1.21
N ARG A 211 24.24 -8.77 -0.16
CA ARG A 211 24.07 -7.55 0.66
C ARG A 211 24.23 -6.26 -0.15
N LYS A 212 25.09 -6.24 -1.18
CA LYS A 212 25.25 -5.10 -2.10
C LYS A 212 24.00 -4.81 -2.95
N ARG A 213 23.09 -5.77 -3.11
CA ARG A 213 21.84 -5.61 -3.87
C ARG A 213 20.68 -5.07 -3.02
N LEU A 214 20.86 -4.97 -1.71
CA LEU A 214 19.83 -4.49 -0.79
C LEU A 214 19.47 -3.03 -1.06
N LYS A 215 18.20 -2.71 -0.89
CA LYS A 215 17.71 -1.32 -0.92
C LYS A 215 18.04 -0.63 0.41
N ARG A 216 18.12 0.70 0.37
CA ARG A 216 18.25 1.50 1.60
C ARG A 216 17.07 1.23 2.53
N GLY A 217 17.35 1.20 3.83
CA GLY A 217 16.35 0.94 4.86
C GLY A 217 16.09 -0.54 5.14
N PHE A 218 16.98 -1.44 4.70
CA PHE A 218 16.88 -2.86 5.01
C PHE A 218 17.08 -3.15 6.51
N ALA A 219 16.58 -4.29 6.98
CA ALA A 219 16.79 -4.80 8.34
C ALA A 219 17.39 -6.21 8.31
N GLU A 220 18.32 -6.48 9.23
CA GLU A 220 18.77 -7.85 9.50
C GLU A 220 17.73 -8.59 10.36
N VAL A 221 17.36 -9.80 9.95
CA VAL A 221 16.39 -10.67 10.63
C VAL A 221 16.94 -12.10 10.79
N ASP A 222 16.46 -12.79 11.81
CA ASP A 222 16.83 -14.17 12.14
C ASP A 222 15.75 -15.18 11.73
N ALA A 223 14.52 -14.73 11.43
CA ALA A 223 13.44 -15.52 10.86
C ALA A 223 12.43 -14.64 10.10
N ILE A 224 11.61 -15.26 9.25
CA ILE A 224 10.56 -14.58 8.48
C ILE A 224 9.24 -15.34 8.64
N VAL A 225 8.17 -14.59 8.90
CA VAL A 225 6.80 -15.11 9.01
C VAL A 225 5.93 -14.39 7.99
N SER A 226 5.35 -15.14 7.06
CA SER A 226 4.37 -14.61 6.11
C SER A 226 2.96 -14.88 6.59
N THR A 227 2.20 -13.82 6.80
CA THR A 227 0.73 -13.88 6.97
C THR A 227 0.01 -13.58 5.65
N ILE A 228 0.76 -13.30 4.58
CA ILE A 228 0.25 -13.12 3.22
C ILE A 228 -0.19 -14.50 2.74
N GLY A 229 -1.49 -14.72 2.59
CA GLY A 229 -2.08 -16.00 2.16
C GLY A 229 -1.78 -16.40 0.71
N PHE A 230 -0.67 -15.92 0.15
CA PHE A 230 -0.21 -16.17 -1.22
C PHE A 230 1.27 -16.64 -1.20
N PRO A 231 1.73 -17.28 -2.28
CA PRO A 231 3.14 -17.61 -2.45
C PRO A 231 4.06 -16.38 -2.37
N LEU A 232 5.35 -16.59 -2.02
CA LEU A 232 6.33 -15.52 -1.91
C LEU A 232 6.54 -14.77 -3.24
N VAL A 233 6.73 -15.53 -4.32
CA VAL A 233 6.76 -15.03 -5.71
C VAL A 233 5.50 -15.52 -6.42
N GLY A 234 4.75 -14.59 -7.01
CA GLY A 234 3.49 -14.87 -7.70
C GLY A 234 2.29 -14.25 -6.99
N GLY A 235 1.29 -13.82 -7.77
CA GLY A 235 0.06 -13.23 -7.27
C GLY A 235 -1.13 -14.21 -7.21
N PRO A 236 -2.30 -13.77 -6.71
CA PRO A 236 -3.52 -14.58 -6.61
C PRO A 236 -4.01 -15.14 -7.95
N ALA A 237 -3.57 -14.54 -9.06
CA ALA A 237 -3.95 -14.89 -10.43
C ALA A 237 -2.84 -15.61 -11.22
N GLY A 238 -1.76 -16.07 -10.56
CA GLY A 238 -0.80 -17.01 -11.16
C GLY A 238 -0.27 -16.63 -12.54
N SER A 239 0.10 -15.36 -12.77
CA SER A 239 0.68 -14.96 -14.05
C SER A 239 2.17 -15.35 -14.12
N VAL A 240 2.48 -16.19 -15.13
CA VAL A 240 3.77 -16.78 -15.55
C VAL A 240 4.18 -18.08 -14.83
N GLU A 241 4.65 -19.07 -15.62
CA GLU A 241 4.75 -20.51 -15.30
C GLU A 241 5.13 -20.81 -13.84
N ALA A 242 4.28 -21.57 -13.16
CA ALA A 242 4.43 -21.98 -11.76
C ALA A 242 5.85 -22.52 -11.41
N GLY A 243 6.55 -23.15 -12.36
CA GLY A 243 7.94 -23.59 -12.20
C GLY A 243 8.91 -22.43 -11.95
N ARG A 244 8.87 -21.37 -12.77
CA ARG A 244 9.75 -20.20 -12.66
C ARG A 244 9.53 -19.44 -11.35
N GLN A 245 8.30 -19.38 -10.85
CA GLN A 245 7.98 -18.73 -9.57
C GLN A 245 8.56 -19.50 -8.38
N SER A 246 8.53 -20.83 -8.43
CA SER A 246 9.08 -21.68 -7.38
C SER A 246 10.61 -21.61 -7.31
N ASP A 247 11.30 -21.54 -8.45
CA ASP A 247 12.75 -21.43 -8.51
C ASP A 247 13.25 -20.08 -7.98
N VAL A 248 12.57 -18.97 -8.34
CA VAL A 248 12.90 -17.64 -7.80
C VAL A 248 12.62 -17.58 -6.30
N SER A 249 11.52 -18.18 -5.83
CA SER A 249 11.25 -18.25 -4.38
C SER A 249 12.33 -19.04 -3.65
N ARG A 250 12.75 -20.17 -4.23
CA ARG A 250 13.83 -21.01 -3.69
C ARG A 250 15.14 -20.23 -3.63
N GLU A 251 15.56 -19.58 -4.71
CA GLU A 251 16.80 -18.77 -4.75
C GLU A 251 16.81 -17.71 -3.65
N ILE A 252 15.70 -16.96 -3.50
CA ILE A 252 15.59 -15.92 -2.47
C ILE A 252 15.71 -16.54 -1.07
N LEU A 253 14.97 -17.61 -0.78
CA LEU A 253 14.94 -18.22 0.54
C LEU A 253 16.22 -18.99 0.88
N GLU A 254 16.88 -19.61 -0.10
CA GLU A 254 18.20 -20.23 0.05
C GLU A 254 19.27 -19.18 0.35
N ALA A 255 19.22 -18.01 -0.30
CA ALA A 255 20.12 -16.91 0.04
C ALA A 255 19.88 -16.42 1.47
N LYS A 256 18.62 -16.26 1.89
CA LYS A 256 18.31 -15.85 3.27
C LYS A 256 18.69 -16.91 4.29
N ASN A 257 18.50 -18.19 3.99
CA ASN A 257 18.88 -19.33 4.83
C ASN A 257 18.47 -19.16 6.32
N VAL A 258 17.24 -18.69 6.55
CA VAL A 258 16.60 -18.58 7.86
C VAL A 258 15.21 -19.22 7.80
N PRO A 259 14.60 -19.60 8.93
CA PRO A 259 13.25 -20.12 8.94
C PRO A 259 12.27 -19.17 8.24
N TYR A 260 11.51 -19.71 7.26
CA TYR A 260 10.40 -19.02 6.60
C TYR A 260 9.10 -19.76 6.92
N VAL A 261 8.25 -19.15 7.74
CA VAL A 261 7.00 -19.73 8.22
C VAL A 261 5.82 -19.08 7.51
N VAL A 262 4.86 -19.89 7.06
CA VAL A 262 3.59 -19.39 6.52
C VAL A 262 2.50 -19.61 7.58
N ALA A 263 1.91 -18.50 8.04
CA ALA A 263 0.85 -18.47 9.04
C ALA A 263 -0.26 -17.53 8.57
N ALA A 264 -0.87 -17.87 7.43
CA ALA A 264 -1.97 -17.09 6.90
C ALA A 264 -3.19 -17.17 7.84
N PRO A 265 -3.83 -16.03 8.19
CA PRO A 265 -5.05 -16.07 8.98
C PRO A 265 -6.09 -16.88 8.21
N LEU A 266 -6.66 -17.90 8.85
CA LEU A 266 -7.85 -18.58 8.34
C LEU A 266 -8.92 -17.50 8.16
N LEU A 267 -9.45 -17.36 6.95
CA LEU A 267 -10.40 -16.35 6.50
C LEU A 267 -11.38 -15.94 7.63
N ILE A 268 -11.08 -14.87 8.37
CA ILE A 268 -12.08 -14.23 9.24
C ILE A 268 -12.83 -13.30 8.28
N GLN A 269 -13.95 -13.81 7.75
CA GLN A 269 -14.85 -13.08 6.86
C GLN A 269 -15.39 -11.82 7.53
#